data_AF-A0A6G9RW46-F1
#
_entry.id   AF-A0A6G9RW46-F1
#
_cell.length_a   1.000
_cell.length_b   1.000
_cell.length_c   1.000
_cell.angle_alpha   90.00
_cell.angle_beta   90.00
_cell.angle_gamma   90.00
#
_symmetry.space_group_name_H-M   'P 1'
#
loop_
_entity.id
_entity.type
_entity.pdbx_description
1 polymer ?
#
loop_
_entity_poly.entity_id
_entity_poly.type
_entity_poly.pdbx_seq_one_letter_code
_entity_poly.pdbx_strand_id
1 'polypeptide(L)' 'SFSARSGVCIQEEGGKCPSLMELCIHKICEGIGNYHSFSVLPRDISQQIFNELVERQCLTDASLEAFRDCALQ' A
#
# COMPACT_ATOMS: atom_id res chain seq x y z
N SER A 1 -17.43 -29.71 2.33
CA SER A 1 -17.02 -28.71 1.33
C SER A 1 -16.74 -27.42 2.07
N PHE A 2 -15.46 -27.08 2.27
CA PHE A 2 -15.06 -25.78 2.80
C PHE A 2 -14.29 -25.08 1.69
N SER A 3 -14.92 -24.09 1.06
CA SER A 3 -14.30 -23.25 0.04
C SER A 3 -13.55 -22.14 0.76
N ALA A 4 -12.24 -22.31 0.91
CA ALA A 4 -11.36 -21.26 1.37
C ALA A 4 -11.21 -20.24 0.22
N ARG A 5 -11.84 -19.08 0.39
CA ARG A 5 -11.72 -17.94 -0.52
C ARG A 5 -10.24 -17.59 -0.72
N SER A 6 -9.86 -17.55 -2.00
CA SER A 6 -8.60 -17.11 -2.58
C SER A 6 -7.84 -16.11 -1.71
N GLY A 7 -6.87 -16.59 -0.93
CA GLY A 7 -5.79 -15.76 -0.44
C GLY A 7 -4.97 -15.33 -1.65
N VAL A 8 -4.78 -14.03 -1.84
CA VAL A 8 -3.93 -13.49 -2.89
C VAL A 8 -2.55 -14.14 -2.75
N CYS A 9 -2.17 -14.95 -3.74
CA CYS A 9 -0.83 -15.48 -3.86
C CYS A 9 0.03 -14.38 -4.47
N ILE A 10 0.78 -13.67 -3.64
CA ILE A 10 1.89 -12.83 -4.09
C ILE A 10 3.01 -13.81 -4.47
N GLN A 11 3.17 -14.08 -5.76
CA GLN A 11 4.32 -14.78 -6.35
C GLN A 11 5.33 -13.69 -6.81
N GLU A 12 6.65 -13.81 -6.77
CA GLU A 12 7.59 -14.87 -6.40
C GLU A 12 9.00 -14.24 -6.36
N GLU A 13 9.70 -14.32 -5.22
CA GLU A 13 11.18 -14.46 -5.15
C GLU A 13 11.53 -14.97 -3.73
N GLY A 14 11.57 -16.29 -3.54
CA GLY A 14 12.17 -16.90 -2.35
C GLY A 14 11.37 -16.88 -1.03
N GLY A 15 10.24 -17.60 -0.98
CA GLY A 15 9.84 -18.39 0.20
C GLY A 15 9.67 -17.70 1.56
N LYS A 16 9.32 -16.41 1.63
CA LYS A 16 8.99 -15.75 2.90
C LYS A 16 7.53 -15.32 2.91
N CYS A 17 6.83 -15.64 3.99
CA CYS A 17 5.52 -15.10 4.25
C CYS A 17 5.64 -13.56 4.37
N PRO A 18 4.75 -12.79 3.73
CA PRO A 18 4.76 -11.35 3.89
C PRO A 18 4.48 -10.99 5.36
N SER A 19 5.16 -9.95 5.82
CA SER A 19 4.91 -9.31 7.09
C SER A 19 3.51 -8.69 7.12
N LEU A 20 3.00 -8.46 8.33
CA LEU A 20 1.75 -7.73 8.51
C LEU A 20 1.81 -6.33 7.85
N MET A 21 2.98 -5.69 7.89
CA MET A 21 3.17 -4.38 7.29
C MET A 21 3.00 -4.41 5.77
N GLU A 22 3.63 -5.36 5.09
CA GLU A 22 3.49 -5.53 3.64
C GLU A 22 2.02 -5.78 3.25
N LEU A 23 1.32 -6.65 4.00
CA LEU A 23 -0.10 -6.90 3.79
C LEU A 23 -0.95 -5.63 3.98
N CYS A 24 -0.65 -4.82 4.99
CA CYS A 24 -1.34 -3.54 5.23
C CYS A 24 -1.10 -2.54 4.09
N ILE A 25 0.15 -2.38 3.65
CA ILE A 25 0.52 -1.49 2.54
C ILE A 25 -0.20 -1.91 1.26
N HIS A 26 -0.18 -3.21 0.92
CA HIS A 26 -0.89 -3.72 -0.25
C HIS A 26 -2.39 -3.44 -0.18
N LYS A 27 -3.01 -3.64 0.98
CA LYS A 27 -4.44 -3.36 1.15
C LYS A 27 -4.77 -1.88 0.97
N ILE A 28 -3.92 -0.99 1.48
CA ILE A 28 -4.07 0.46 1.28
C ILE A 28 -3.94 0.81 -0.21
N CYS A 29 -2.93 0.24 -0.89
CA CYS A 29 -2.70 0.49 -2.32
C CYS A 29 -3.86 0.00 -3.20
N GLU A 30 -4.48 -1.14 -2.89
CA GLU A 30 -5.70 -1.61 -3.57
C GLU A 30 -6.87 -0.62 -3.44
N GLY A 31 -6.96 0.07 -2.30
CA GLY A 31 -8.04 0.98 -1.95
C GLY A 31 -7.65 2.46 -2.01
N ILE A 32 -6.59 2.83 -2.72
CA ILE A 32 -5.95 4.15 -2.58
C ILE A 32 -6.91 5.32 -2.82
N GLY A 33 -7.88 5.16 -3.74
CA GLY A 33 -8.89 6.18 -4.03
C GLY A 33 -9.88 6.46 -2.89
N ASN A 34 -9.91 5.63 -1.85
CA ASN A 34 -10.78 5.81 -0.68
C ASN A 34 -10.12 6.68 0.41
N TYR A 35 -8.86 7.07 0.25
CA TYR A 35 -8.13 7.84 1.24
C TYR A 35 -7.97 9.30 0.78
N HIS A 36 -8.37 10.23 1.66
CA HIS A 36 -8.26 11.67 1.39
C HIS A 36 -6.98 12.30 1.96
N SER A 37 -6.36 11.67 2.96
CA SER A 37 -5.11 12.14 3.55
C SER A 37 -4.40 11.03 4.31
N PHE A 38 -3.07 11.02 4.22
CA PHE A 38 -2.16 10.18 4.99
C PHE A 38 -1.36 10.96 6.05
N SER A 39 -1.69 12.24 6.29
CA SER A 39 -0.94 13.09 7.23
C SER A 39 -1.01 12.65 8.70
N VAL A 40 -2.00 11.81 9.03
CA VAL A 40 -2.15 11.21 10.36
C VAL A 40 -1.20 10.04 10.60
N LEU A 41 -0.62 9.48 9.54
CA LEU A 41 0.34 8.39 9.66
C LEU A 41 1.74 8.94 9.97
N PRO A 42 2.58 8.16 10.68
CA PRO A 42 4.01 8.44 10.75
C PRO A 42 4.61 8.55 9.35
N ARG A 43 5.53 9.50 9.18
CA ARG A 43 6.16 9.83 7.89
C ARG A 43 6.75 8.62 7.18
N ASP A 44 7.40 7.73 7.92
CA ASP A 44 8.02 6.52 7.41
C ASP A 44 7.00 5.52 6.84
N ILE A 45 5.79 5.49 7.40
CA ILE A 45 4.69 4.67 6.88
C ILE A 45 4.11 5.29 5.61
N SER A 46 3.88 6.60 5.62
CA SER A 46 3.41 7.32 4.42
C SER A 46 4.40 7.17 3.26
N GLN A 47 5.72 7.23 3.53
CA GLN A 47 6.76 6.99 2.53
C GLN A 47 6.71 5.57 1.99
N GLN A 48 6.54 4.55 2.84
CA GLN A 48 6.45 3.16 2.38
C GLN A 48 5.27 2.95 1.44
N ILE A 49 4.09 3.49 1.78
CA ILE A 49 2.90 3.41 0.90
C ILE A 49 3.17 4.15 -0.42
N PHE A 50 3.75 5.35 -0.35
CA PHE A 50 4.07 6.12 -1.55
C PHE A 50 5.05 5.38 -2.48
N ASN A 51 6.11 4.80 -1.92
CA ASN A 51 7.10 4.03 -2.68
C ASN A 51 6.44 2.83 -3.37
N GLU A 52 5.57 2.09 -2.67
CA GLU A 52 4.85 0.96 -3.26
C GLU A 52 3.97 1.41 -4.46
N LEU A 53 3.29 2.56 -4.34
CA LEU A 53 2.49 3.11 -5.45
C LEU A 53 3.35 3.53 -6.65
N VAL A 54 4.55 4.06 -6.39
CA VAL A 54 5.54 4.40 -7.44
C VAL A 54 6.01 3.13 -8.14
N GLU A 55 6.43 2.11 -7.38
CA GLU A 55 6.93 0.84 -7.91
C GLU A 55 5.87 0.14 -8.77
N ARG A 56 4.61 0.19 -8.35
CA ARG A 56 3.47 -0.38 -9.08
C ARG A 56 2.94 0.52 -10.20
N GLN A 57 3.51 1.71 -10.37
CA GLN A 57 3.11 2.72 -11.37
C GLN A 57 1.61 3.08 -11.30
N CYS A 58 1.04 3.13 -10.09
CA CYS A 58 -0.38 3.38 -9.86
C CYS A 58 -0.67 4.72 -9.16
N LEU A 59 0.30 5.63 -9.14
CA LEU A 59 0.07 7.01 -8.71
C LEU A 59 -0.90 7.73 -9.66
N THR A 60 -1.85 8.42 -9.04
CA THR A 60 -2.84 9.30 -9.67
C THR A 60 -2.80 10.67 -8.99
N ASP A 61 -3.30 11.71 -9.66
CA ASP A 61 -3.40 13.04 -9.06
C ASP A 61 -4.17 13.03 -7.73
N ALA A 62 -5.23 12.24 -7.66
CA ALA A 62 -6.02 12.05 -6.44
C ALA A 62 -5.19 11.44 -5.30
N SER A 63 -4.39 10.41 -5.59
CA SER A 63 -3.50 9.82 -4.58
C SER A 63 -2.38 10.78 -4.18
N LEU A 64 -1.86 11.60 -5.09
CA LEU A 64 -0.82 12.59 -4.77
C LEU A 64 -1.31 13.63 -3.78
N GLU A 65 -2.55 14.12 -3.92
CA GLU A 65 -3.14 15.07 -2.98
C GLU A 65 -3.21 14.47 -1.56
N ALA A 66 -3.47 13.16 -1.44
CA ALA A 66 -3.53 12.50 -0.14
C ALA A 66 -2.18 12.50 0.61
N PHE A 67 -1.05 12.69 -0.08
CA PHE A 67 0.30 12.75 0.51
C PHE A 67 0.82 14.17 0.74
N ARG A 68 0.07 15.21 0.36
CA ARG A 68 0.53 16.60 0.35
C ARG A 68 1.19 17.06 1.66
N ASP A 69 0.64 16.64 2.81
CA ASP A 69 1.12 17.04 4.14
C ASP A 69 2.02 15.98 4.80
N CYS A 70 2.46 14.94 4.08
CA CYS A 70 3.26 13.85 4.65
C CYS A 70 4.77 14.13 4.73
N ALA A 71 5.23 15.25 4.16
CA ALA A 71 6.66 15.63 4.14
C ALA A 71 7.59 14.52 3.60
N LEU A 72 7.21 13.90 2.49
CA LEU A 72 7.96 12.82 1.83
C LEU A 72 9.31 13.29 1.25
N GLN A 73 10.24 12.36 1.05
CA GLN A 73 11.58 12.58 0.45
C GLN A 73 11.70 11.93 -0.93
#